data_AF-A0A497QUR5-F1
#
_entry.id   AF-A0A497QUR5-F1
#
_cell.length_a   1.000
_cell.length_b   1.000
_cell.length_c   1.000
_cell.angle_alpha   90.00
_cell.angle_beta   90.00
_cell.angle_gamma   90.00
#
_symmetry.space_group_name_H-M   'P 1'
#
loop_
_entity.id
_entity.type
_entity.pdbx_description
1 polymer ?
#
loop_
_entity_poly.entity_id
_entity_poly.type
_entity_poly.pdbx_seq_one_letter_code
_entity_poly.pdbx_strand_id
1 'polypeptide(L)'
;MESVKRFIWEYFIRPMYTREGYNPYNTFVYAIILGLAIIYTYRWIIKPLRIKVNEKLFYAVTPMVVFGATVRALVDGGVLAPHPLILTPGIFFTAFFLILPALFVDSKLKTYPKITVGWGAILALYANYLLVTNAKCWERYELTFFYTMVFFLPILVYYKFRPFEKLYLFPVFAHIFDIGSTVVAIHYYGY
;
A
#
# COMPACT_ATOMS: atom_id res chain seq x y z
N MET A 1 -21.26 -26.14 -12.25
CA MET A 1 -21.14 -24.73 -11.79
C MET A 1 -20.96 -24.60 -10.28
N GLU A 2 -21.54 -25.47 -9.45
CA GLU A 2 -21.33 -25.46 -7.99
C GLU A 2 -19.88 -25.69 -7.55
N SER A 3 -19.13 -26.59 -8.21
CA SER A 3 -17.74 -26.88 -7.85
C SER A 3 -16.82 -25.68 -8.04
N VAL A 4 -16.98 -24.92 -9.14
CA VAL A 4 -16.18 -23.72 -9.43
C VAL A 4 -16.48 -22.60 -8.44
N LYS A 5 -17.76 -22.37 -8.12
CA LYS A 5 -18.15 -21.38 -7.10
C LYS A 5 -17.57 -21.75 -5.74
N ARG A 6 -17.59 -23.03 -5.37
CA ARG A 6 -17.02 -23.53 -4.12
C ARG A 6 -15.49 -23.39 -4.10
N PHE A 7 -14.81 -23.67 -5.20
CA PHE A 7 -13.36 -23.48 -5.33
C PHE A 7 -12.97 -22.00 -5.17
N ILE A 8 -13.68 -21.09 -5.85
CA ILE A 8 -13.44 -19.65 -5.73
C ILE A 8 -13.70 -19.18 -4.29
N TRP A 9 -14.79 -19.66 -3.68
CA TRP A 9 -15.09 -19.34 -2.30
C TRP A 9 -13.97 -19.83 -1.36
N GLU A 10 -13.56 -21.10 -1.46
CA GLU A 10 -12.60 -21.70 -0.53
C GLU A 10 -11.20 -21.11 -0.65
N TYR A 11 -10.71 -20.90 -1.88
CA TYR A 11 -9.31 -20.51 -2.11
C TYR A 11 -9.10 -19.01 -2.25
N PHE A 12 -10.15 -18.24 -2.58
CA PHE A 12 -10.02 -16.80 -2.83
C PHE A 12 -10.86 -15.95 -1.89
N ILE A 13 -12.16 -16.25 -1.71
CA ILE A 13 -13.05 -15.34 -0.96
C ILE A 13 -12.97 -15.59 0.56
N ARG A 14 -13.09 -16.85 1.00
CA ARG A 14 -13.03 -17.23 2.41
C ARG A 14 -11.74 -16.72 3.08
N PRO A 15 -10.52 -16.89 2.51
CA PRO A 15 -9.28 -16.39 3.11
C PRO A 15 -9.26 -14.87 3.30
N MET A 16 -9.94 -14.10 2.43
CA MET A 16 -10.03 -12.64 2.59
C MET A 16 -10.77 -12.26 3.88
N TYR A 17 -11.83 -13.00 4.24
CA TYR A 17 -12.64 -12.70 5.42
C TYR A 17 -12.13 -13.38 6.69
N THR A 18 -11.66 -14.62 6.58
CA THR A 18 -11.14 -15.38 7.72
C THR A 18 -9.75 -14.92 8.15
N ARG A 19 -9.07 -14.10 7.32
CA ARG A 19 -7.68 -13.68 7.50
C ARG A 19 -6.72 -14.88 7.60
N GLU A 20 -7.16 -16.05 7.15
CA GLU A 20 -6.28 -17.18 6.92
C GLU A 20 -5.31 -16.76 5.81
N GLY A 21 -4.01 -16.93 6.05
CA GLY A 21 -2.95 -16.42 5.19
C GLY A 21 -3.02 -16.92 3.74
N TYR A 22 -2.05 -16.49 2.93
CA TYR A 22 -2.00 -16.88 1.53
C TYR A 22 -1.82 -18.39 1.35
N ASN A 23 -2.57 -18.98 0.42
CA ASN A 23 -2.43 -20.36 0.00
C ASN A 23 -1.66 -20.43 -1.34
N PRO A 24 -1.10 -21.59 -1.73
CA PRO A 24 -0.32 -21.67 -2.97
C PRO A 24 -1.09 -21.22 -4.22
N TYR A 25 -2.39 -21.53 -4.29
CA TYR A 25 -3.25 -21.19 -5.43
C TYR A 25 -3.48 -19.68 -5.56
N ASN A 26 -3.89 -19.03 -4.46
CA ASN A 26 -4.14 -17.60 -4.45
C ASN A 26 -2.85 -16.80 -4.67
N THR A 27 -1.73 -17.24 -4.07
CA THR A 27 -0.41 -16.63 -4.25
C THR A 27 0.00 -16.66 -5.71
N PHE A 28 -0.10 -17.84 -6.34
CA PHE A 28 0.27 -18.02 -7.74
C PHE A 28 -0.60 -17.16 -8.68
N VAL A 29 -1.91 -17.16 -8.47
CA VAL A 29 -2.83 -16.36 -9.29
C VAL A 29 -2.59 -14.86 -9.11
N TYR A 30 -2.42 -14.38 -7.87
CA TYR A 30 -2.12 -12.97 -7.61
C TYR A 30 -0.75 -12.56 -8.17
N ALA A 31 0.25 -13.44 -8.16
CA ALA A 31 1.55 -13.18 -8.78
C ALA A 31 1.43 -13.02 -10.31
N ILE A 32 0.66 -13.88 -10.97
CA ILE A 32 0.37 -13.75 -12.42
C ILE A 32 -0.37 -12.45 -12.70
N ILE A 33 -1.42 -12.15 -11.94
CA ILE A 33 -2.21 -10.93 -12.12
C ILE A 33 -1.33 -9.69 -11.93
N LEU A 34 -0.45 -9.68 -10.93
CA LEU A 34 0.50 -8.59 -10.70
C LEU A 34 1.46 -8.42 -11.89
N GLY A 35 2.05 -9.51 -12.38
CA GLY A 35 2.95 -9.48 -13.53
C GLY A 35 2.27 -8.93 -14.79
N LEU A 36 1.06 -9.42 -15.09
CA LEU A 36 0.25 -8.90 -16.21
C LEU A 36 -0.13 -7.44 -15.99
N ALA A 37 -0.55 -7.06 -14.79
CA ALA A 37 -0.93 -5.68 -14.46
C ALA A 37 0.23 -4.71 -14.69
N ILE A 38 1.45 -5.07 -14.32
CA ILE A 38 2.65 -4.25 -14.57
C ILE A 38 2.89 -4.08 -16.08
N ILE A 39 2.87 -5.18 -16.83
CA ILE A 39 3.10 -5.16 -18.30
C ILE A 39 2.04 -4.31 -19.00
N TYR A 40 0.75 -4.54 -18.69
CA TYR A 40 -0.35 -3.81 -19.30
C TYR A 40 -0.35 -2.34 -18.88
N THR A 41 -0.11 -2.02 -17.62
CA THR A 41 -0.02 -0.63 -17.14
C THR A 41 1.10 0.11 -17.85
N TYR A 42 2.28 -0.50 -17.98
CA TYR A 42 3.38 0.12 -18.70
C TYR A 42 3.04 0.36 -20.17
N ARG A 43 2.52 -0.66 -20.86
CA ARG A 43 2.28 -0.61 -22.31
C ARG A 43 1.11 0.29 -22.70
N TRP A 44 0.04 0.31 -21.91
CA TRP A 44 -1.22 0.99 -22.27
C TRP A 44 -1.48 2.29 -21.54
N ILE A 45 -0.85 2.52 -20.38
CA ILE A 45 -1.04 3.75 -19.59
C ILE A 45 0.22 4.60 -19.61
N ILE A 46 1.34 4.07 -19.11
CA ILE A 46 2.58 4.87 -18.95
C ILE A 46 3.15 5.30 -20.29
N LYS A 47 3.30 4.36 -21.24
CA LYS A 47 3.90 4.63 -22.56
C LYS A 47 3.07 5.62 -23.39
N PRO A 48 1.73 5.48 -23.54
CA PRO A 48 0.93 6.43 -24.32
C PRO A 48 0.85 7.83 -23.70
N LEU A 49 0.87 7.92 -22.37
CA LEU A 49 0.88 9.20 -21.64
C LEU A 49 2.28 9.86 -21.61
N ARG A 50 3.30 9.23 -22.22
CA ARG A 50 4.70 9.70 -22.24
C ARG A 50 5.27 9.98 -20.84
N ILE A 51 4.78 9.23 -19.85
CA ILE A 51 5.26 9.34 -18.46
C ILE A 51 6.59 8.61 -18.36
N LYS A 52 7.63 9.32 -17.88
CA LYS A 52 8.93 8.70 -17.61
C LYS A 52 8.85 7.96 -16.28
N VAL A 53 9.36 6.73 -16.24
CA VAL A 53 9.54 5.97 -14.99
C VAL A 53 10.74 6.55 -14.26
N ASN A 54 10.50 7.56 -13.42
CA ASN A 54 11.50 8.25 -12.63
C ASN A 54 10.92 8.66 -11.26
N GLU A 55 11.67 9.48 -10.52
CA GLU A 55 11.26 9.98 -9.20
C GLU A 55 9.88 10.64 -9.19
N LYS A 56 9.47 11.31 -10.28
CA LYS A 56 8.17 11.97 -10.35
C LYS A 56 7.02 10.95 -10.31
N LEU A 57 7.21 9.78 -10.93
CA LEU A 57 6.24 8.69 -10.85
C LEU A 57 6.17 8.11 -9.45
N PHE A 58 7.32 7.96 -8.78
CA PHE A 58 7.36 7.54 -7.39
C PHE A 58 6.55 8.50 -6.50
N TYR A 59 6.80 9.80 -6.60
CA TYR A 59 6.03 10.81 -5.86
C TYR A 59 4.55 10.81 -6.23
N ALA A 60 4.19 10.60 -7.49
CA ALA A 60 2.78 10.53 -7.92
C ALA A 60 2.01 9.37 -7.29
N VAL A 61 2.66 8.21 -7.14
CA VAL A 61 2.02 6.98 -6.65
C VAL A 61 2.06 6.88 -5.12
N THR A 62 3.07 7.46 -4.47
CA THR A 62 3.28 7.35 -3.02
C THR A 62 2.05 7.71 -2.18
N PRO A 63 1.34 8.85 -2.40
CA PRO A 63 0.16 9.18 -1.61
C PRO A 63 -0.96 8.12 -1.73
N MET A 64 -1.13 7.53 -2.92
CA MET A 64 -2.12 6.48 -3.13
C MET A 64 -1.76 5.18 -2.40
N VAL A 65 -0.46 4.87 -2.31
CA VAL A 65 0.03 3.74 -1.51
C VAL A 65 -0.25 3.98 -0.03
N VAL A 66 0.01 5.20 0.47
CA VAL A 66 -0.31 5.59 1.85
C VAL A 66 -1.80 5.46 2.13
N PHE A 67 -2.65 5.92 1.21
CA PHE A 67 -4.10 5.74 1.31
C PHE A 67 -4.50 4.26 1.42
N GLY A 68 -4.03 3.41 0.51
CA GLY A 68 -4.36 1.98 0.51
C GLY A 68 -3.89 1.26 1.78
N ALA A 69 -2.69 1.56 2.25
CA ALA A 69 -2.15 1.02 3.50
C ALA A 69 -2.98 1.46 4.72
N THR A 70 -3.37 2.73 4.78
CA THR A 70 -4.15 3.29 5.89
C THR A 70 -5.57 2.72 5.93
N VAL A 71 -6.23 2.58 4.76
CA VAL A 71 -7.56 1.98 4.67
C VAL A 71 -7.53 0.51 5.13
N ARG A 72 -6.49 -0.24 4.77
CA ARG A 72 -6.31 -1.59 5.32
C ARG A 72 -6.22 -1.59 6.83
N ALA A 73 -5.38 -0.73 7.41
CA ALA A 73 -5.24 -0.63 8.85
C ALA A 73 -6.57 -0.26 9.55
N LEU A 74 -7.40 0.59 8.93
CA LEU A 74 -8.72 0.94 9.43
C LEU A 74 -9.71 -0.24 9.42
N VAL A 75 -9.68 -1.08 8.37
CA VAL A 75 -10.49 -2.31 8.30
C VAL A 75 -9.98 -3.33 9.31
N ASP A 76 -8.67 -3.48 9.42
CA ASP A 76 -8.05 -4.44 10.34
C ASP A 76 -8.33 -4.07 11.80
N GLY A 77 -8.32 -2.77 12.12
CA GLY A 77 -8.69 -2.20 13.42
C GLY A 77 -10.20 -2.13 13.72
N GLY A 78 -11.05 -2.57 12.79
CA GLY A 78 -12.51 -2.63 12.96
C GLY A 78 -13.23 -1.28 12.89
N VAL A 79 -12.58 -0.23 12.37
CA VAL A 79 -13.18 1.10 12.17
C VAL A 79 -14.04 1.11 10.91
N LEU A 80 -13.57 0.44 9.85
CA LEU A 80 -14.32 0.27 8.61
C LEU A 80 -14.85 -1.17 8.50
N ALA A 81 -16.11 -1.30 8.07
CA ALA A 81 -16.70 -2.61 7.83
C ALA A 81 -15.98 -3.35 6.68
N PRO A 82 -15.69 -4.65 6.81
CA PRO A 82 -14.99 -5.41 5.78
C PRO A 82 -15.82 -5.44 4.48
N HIS A 83 -15.23 -4.94 3.40
CA HIS A 83 -15.84 -4.96 2.07
C HIS A 83 -14.83 -5.50 1.04
N PRO A 84 -15.22 -6.32 0.04
CA PRO A 84 -14.30 -6.94 -0.91
C PRO A 84 -13.35 -5.96 -1.63
N LEU A 85 -13.79 -4.72 -1.84
CA LEU A 85 -13.01 -3.67 -2.51
C LEU A 85 -11.91 -3.05 -1.62
N ILE A 86 -12.04 -3.13 -0.30
CA ILE A 86 -11.07 -2.56 0.65
C ILE A 86 -10.29 -3.63 1.42
N LEU A 87 -10.80 -4.87 1.42
CA LEU A 87 -10.06 -6.04 1.85
C LEU A 87 -8.91 -6.35 0.89
N THR A 88 -7.86 -6.98 1.39
CA THR A 88 -6.76 -7.45 0.56
C THR A 88 -7.20 -8.69 -0.23
N PRO A 89 -6.96 -8.78 -1.55
CA PRO A 89 -6.18 -7.85 -2.40
C PRO A 89 -6.98 -6.72 -3.07
N GLY A 90 -8.30 -6.66 -2.88
CA GLY A 90 -9.20 -5.67 -3.49
C GLY A 90 -8.73 -4.22 -3.39
N ILE A 91 -8.18 -3.82 -2.24
CA ILE A 91 -7.68 -2.45 -2.04
C ILE A 91 -6.61 -2.03 -3.05
N PHE A 92 -5.79 -2.95 -3.54
CA PHE A 92 -4.78 -2.65 -4.55
C PHE A 92 -5.43 -2.30 -5.89
N PHE A 93 -6.49 -3.03 -6.26
CA PHE A 93 -7.28 -2.70 -7.44
C PHE A 93 -8.02 -1.38 -7.25
N THR A 94 -8.63 -1.14 -6.10
CA THR A 94 -9.33 0.12 -5.82
C THR A 94 -8.38 1.31 -5.88
N ALA A 95 -7.22 1.23 -5.22
CA ALA A 95 -6.19 2.27 -5.27
C ALA A 95 -5.70 2.51 -6.71
N PHE A 96 -5.50 1.43 -7.49
CA PHE A 96 -5.13 1.52 -8.89
C PHE A 96 -6.21 2.22 -9.73
N PHE A 97 -7.48 1.77 -9.67
CA PHE A 97 -8.55 2.40 -10.44
C PHE A 97 -8.83 3.84 -10.00
N LEU A 98 -8.61 4.18 -8.73
CA LEU A 98 -8.75 5.55 -8.22
C LEU A 98 -7.63 6.49 -8.71
N ILE A 99 -6.42 5.99 -8.98
CA ILE A 99 -5.32 6.83 -9.47
C ILE A 99 -5.40 7.09 -10.98
N LEU A 100 -6.00 6.18 -11.75
CA LEU A 100 -6.02 6.28 -13.22
C LEU A 100 -6.66 7.56 -13.78
N PRO A 101 -7.84 8.02 -13.30
CA PRO A 101 -8.44 9.24 -13.80
C PRO A 101 -7.56 10.47 -13.51
N ALA A 102 -7.00 10.54 -12.30
CA ALA A 102 -6.11 11.63 -11.92
C ALA A 102 -4.86 11.64 -12.80
N LEU A 103 -4.24 10.48 -13.02
CA LEU A 103 -3.06 10.34 -13.88
C LEU A 103 -3.33 10.77 -15.33
N PHE A 104 -4.50 10.39 -15.87
CA PHE A 104 -4.92 10.74 -17.22
C PHE A 104 -5.15 12.25 -17.37
N VAL A 105 -5.87 12.87 -16.42
CA VAL A 105 -6.12 14.32 -16.39
C VAL A 105 -4.81 15.08 -16.27
N ASP A 106 -3.94 14.67 -15.37
CA ASP A 106 -2.65 15.32 -15.10
C ASP A 106 -1.71 15.26 -16.31
N SER A 107 -1.73 14.14 -17.04
CA SER A 107 -0.99 13.99 -18.30
C SER A 107 -1.59 14.85 -19.42
N LYS A 108 -2.92 14.97 -19.52
CA LYS A 108 -3.58 15.76 -20.56
C LYS A 108 -3.39 17.26 -20.35
N LEU A 109 -3.41 17.71 -19.10
CA LEU A 109 -3.20 19.10 -18.70
C LEU A 109 -1.71 19.48 -18.61
N LYS A 110 -0.79 18.54 -18.83
CA LYS A 110 0.68 18.73 -18.69
C LYS A 110 1.10 19.25 -17.31
N THR A 111 0.29 18.99 -16.28
CA THR A 111 0.55 19.39 -14.89
C THR A 111 1.29 18.32 -14.08
N TYR A 112 1.60 17.19 -14.71
CA TYR A 112 2.19 16.02 -14.06
C TYR A 112 3.47 16.33 -13.26
N PRO A 113 3.59 15.87 -11.99
CA PRO A 113 2.69 14.97 -11.26
C PRO A 113 1.70 15.66 -10.30
N LYS A 114 1.46 16.98 -10.43
CA LYS A 114 0.81 17.79 -9.37
C LYS A 114 -0.61 17.35 -9.04
N ILE A 115 -1.45 17.10 -10.06
CA ILE A 115 -2.86 16.73 -9.83
C ILE A 115 -2.94 15.32 -9.26
N THR A 116 -2.09 14.40 -9.75
CA THR A 116 -2.05 13.02 -9.25
C THR A 116 -1.65 12.98 -7.77
N VAL A 117 -0.61 13.75 -7.40
CA VAL A 117 -0.16 13.89 -6.01
C VAL A 117 -1.26 14.52 -5.16
N GLY A 118 -1.87 15.62 -5.61
CA GLY A 118 -2.93 16.30 -4.86
C GLY A 118 -4.13 15.38 -4.60
N TRP A 119 -4.58 14.65 -5.61
CA TRP A 119 -5.67 13.69 -5.48
C TRP A 119 -5.34 12.58 -4.47
N GLY A 120 -4.18 11.93 -4.63
CA GLY A 120 -3.75 10.89 -3.71
C GLY A 120 -3.54 11.42 -2.29
N ALA A 121 -3.03 12.65 -2.13
CA ALA A 121 -2.83 13.28 -0.83
C ALA A 121 -4.16 13.57 -0.13
N ILE A 122 -5.18 14.06 -0.84
CA ILE A 122 -6.52 14.28 -0.25
C ILE A 122 -7.07 12.96 0.32
N LEU A 123 -7.02 11.88 -0.46
CA LEU A 123 -7.49 10.57 -0.01
C LEU A 123 -6.66 10.03 1.17
N ALA A 124 -5.34 10.15 1.09
CA ALA A 124 -4.44 9.73 2.15
C ALA A 124 -4.68 10.52 3.44
N LEU A 125 -4.85 11.84 3.36
CA LEU A 125 -5.16 12.70 4.50
C LEU A 125 -6.50 12.32 5.13
N TYR A 126 -7.52 12.06 4.33
CA TYR A 126 -8.82 11.59 4.84
C TYR A 126 -8.69 10.25 5.57
N ALA A 127 -8.02 9.27 4.97
CA ALA A 127 -7.80 7.97 5.62
C ALA A 127 -6.97 8.11 6.90
N ASN A 128 -5.94 8.95 6.91
CA ASN A 128 -5.11 9.19 8.10
C ASN A 128 -5.89 9.95 9.17
N TYR A 129 -6.75 10.90 8.80
CA TYR A 129 -7.65 11.56 9.73
C TYR A 129 -8.57 10.55 10.43
N LEU A 130 -9.17 9.61 9.69
CA LEU A 130 -9.98 8.54 10.27
C LEU A 130 -9.15 7.64 11.19
N LEU A 131 -7.93 7.29 10.79
CA LEU A 131 -7.04 6.46 11.60
C LEU A 131 -6.68 7.16 12.91
N VAL A 132 -6.40 8.46 12.85
CA VAL A 132 -6.01 9.25 14.02
C VAL A 132 -7.18 9.45 14.98
N THR A 133 -8.37 9.74 14.46
CA THR A 133 -9.56 9.99 15.28
C THR A 133 -10.16 8.74 15.93
N ASN A 134 -9.96 7.56 15.32
CA ASN A 134 -10.52 6.30 15.83
C ASN A 134 -9.51 5.43 16.56
N ALA A 135 -8.30 5.94 16.79
CA ALA A 135 -7.29 5.16 17.44
C ALA A 135 -7.53 5.02 18.93
N LYS A 136 -7.46 3.77 19.38
CA LYS A 136 -7.79 3.40 20.77
C LYS A 136 -6.62 3.57 21.74
N CYS A 137 -5.37 3.42 21.27
CA CYS A 137 -4.18 3.44 22.14
C CYS A 137 -2.98 4.10 21.44
N TRP A 138 -2.63 5.32 21.84
CA TRP A 138 -1.45 6.07 21.34
C TRP A 138 -0.11 5.46 21.71
N GLU A 139 0.00 4.86 22.88
CA GLU A 139 1.20 4.17 23.34
C GLU A 139 1.75 3.16 22.32
N ARG A 140 0.87 2.43 21.62
CA ARG A 140 1.27 1.41 20.64
C ARG A 140 1.81 2.01 19.34
N TYR A 141 1.30 3.18 18.94
CA TYR A 141 1.82 3.93 17.80
C TYR A 141 3.18 4.54 18.13
N GLU A 142 3.33 5.08 19.35
CA GLU A 142 4.61 5.60 19.84
C GLU A 142 5.67 4.51 19.88
N LEU A 143 5.34 3.32 20.38
CA LEU A 143 6.24 2.16 20.37
C LEU A 143 6.62 1.73 18.95
N THR A 144 5.65 1.74 18.01
CA THR A 144 5.92 1.40 16.61
C THR A 144 6.95 2.37 16.03
N PHE A 145 6.73 3.66 16.23
CA PHE A 145 7.65 4.71 15.78
C PHE A 145 9.01 4.60 16.47
N PHE A 146 9.04 4.31 17.77
CA PHE A 146 10.27 4.09 18.53
C PHE A 146 11.10 2.96 17.93
N TYR A 147 10.52 1.78 17.72
CA TYR A 147 11.24 0.66 17.12
C TYR A 147 11.68 0.96 15.68
N THR A 148 10.83 1.60 14.87
CA THR A 148 11.22 2.07 13.53
C THR A 148 12.46 2.96 13.60
N MET A 149 12.48 3.95 14.49
CA MET A 149 13.62 4.86 14.63
C MET A 149 14.88 4.13 15.11
N VAL A 150 14.76 3.27 16.11
CA VAL A 150 15.88 2.48 16.64
C VAL A 150 16.53 1.63 15.54
N PHE A 151 15.73 0.94 14.72
CA PHE A 151 16.25 0.13 13.61
C PHE A 151 16.73 0.97 12.41
N PHE A 152 16.21 2.17 12.23
CA PHE A 152 16.61 3.06 11.13
C PHE A 152 17.91 3.82 11.42
N LEU A 153 18.21 4.13 12.69
CA LEU A 153 19.40 4.87 13.09
C LEU A 153 20.73 4.28 12.57
N PRO A 154 21.02 2.96 12.68
CA PRO A 154 22.23 2.37 12.12
C PRO A 154 22.38 2.60 10.61
N ILE A 155 21.27 2.62 9.87
CA ILE A 155 21.27 2.83 8.42
C ILE A 155 21.59 4.29 8.09
N LEU A 156 21.05 5.24 8.85
CA LEU A 156 21.41 6.65 8.69
C LEU A 156 22.89 6.89 9.00
N VAL A 157 23.42 6.24 10.03
CA VAL A 157 24.86 6.28 10.36
C VAL A 157 25.68 5.69 9.21
N TYR A 158 25.32 4.51 8.70
CA TYR A 158 26.02 3.90 7.57
C TYR A 158 25.96 4.77 6.30
N TYR A 159 24.79 5.33 6.00
CA TYR A 159 24.56 6.24 4.87
C TYR A 159 25.46 7.48 4.94
N LYS A 160 25.75 8.00 6.15
CA LYS A 160 26.70 9.10 6.34
C LYS A 160 28.12 8.75 5.86
N PHE A 161 28.56 7.50 6.04
CA PHE A 161 29.88 7.04 5.61
C PHE A 161 29.91 6.52 4.17
N ARG A 162 28.79 5.97 3.69
CA ARG A 162 28.64 5.38 2.35
C ARG A 162 27.30 5.83 1.76
N PRO A 163 27.20 7.07 1.24
CA PRO A 163 25.95 7.55 0.66
C PRO A 163 25.62 6.77 -0.61
N PHE A 164 24.38 6.31 -0.71
CA PHE A 164 23.80 5.71 -1.91
C PHE A 164 22.67 6.61 -2.44
N GLU A 165 22.00 6.24 -3.52
CA GLU A 165 20.92 7.09 -4.05
C GLU A 165 19.79 7.25 -3.01
N LYS A 166 19.38 8.49 -2.76
CA LYS A 166 18.34 8.81 -1.77
C LYS A 166 17.03 8.08 -2.02
N LEU A 167 16.74 7.73 -3.26
CA LEU A 167 15.56 6.95 -3.63
C LEU A 167 15.51 5.60 -2.91
N TYR A 168 16.65 4.97 -2.65
CA TYR A 168 16.70 3.69 -1.93
C TYR A 168 16.46 3.83 -0.43
N LEU A 169 16.59 5.04 0.15
CA LEU A 169 16.26 5.25 1.56
C LEU A 169 14.77 5.10 1.82
N PHE A 170 13.88 5.45 0.88
CA PHE A 170 12.44 5.37 1.09
C PHE A 170 11.92 3.93 1.24
N PRO A 171 12.25 2.97 0.35
CA PRO A 171 11.87 1.58 0.55
C PRO A 171 12.47 0.98 1.81
N VAL A 172 13.74 1.28 2.11
CA VAL A 172 14.41 0.79 3.34
C VAL A 172 13.67 1.29 4.58
N PHE A 173 13.33 2.58 4.62
CA PHE A 173 12.53 3.15 5.70
C PHE A 173 11.16 2.48 5.81
N ALA A 174 10.47 2.28 4.69
CA ALA A 174 9.16 1.62 4.67
C ALA A 174 9.22 0.18 5.22
N HIS A 175 10.25 -0.59 4.86
CA HIS A 175 10.47 -1.93 5.40
C HIS A 175 10.78 -1.92 6.90
N ILE A 176 11.54 -0.95 7.39
CA ILE A 176 11.84 -0.84 8.82
C ILE A 176 10.63 -0.39 9.62
N PHE A 177 9.78 0.45 9.03
CA PHE A 177 8.49 0.78 9.61
C PHE A 177 7.61 -0.47 9.75
N ASP A 178 7.54 -1.30 8.71
CA ASP A 178 6.81 -2.58 8.72
C ASP A 178 7.34 -3.56 9.78
N ILE A 179 8.66 -3.64 9.95
CA ILE A 179 9.29 -4.40 11.05
C ILE A 179 8.87 -3.83 12.41
N GLY A 180 8.96 -2.51 12.60
CA GLY A 180 8.56 -1.86 13.85
C GLY A 180 7.10 -2.13 14.21
N SER A 181 6.19 -2.06 13.22
CA SER A 181 4.77 -2.36 13.44
C SER A 181 4.54 -3.83 13.75
N THR A 182 5.31 -4.74 13.14
CA THR A 182 5.20 -6.19 13.40
C THR A 182 5.66 -6.55 14.81
N VAL A 183 6.77 -5.96 15.29
CA VAL A 183 7.25 -6.17 16.66
C VAL A 183 6.19 -5.75 17.68
N VAL A 184 5.58 -4.58 17.49
CA VAL A 184 4.51 -4.10 18.36
C VAL A 184 3.25 -4.98 18.23
N ALA A 185 2.89 -5.39 17.02
CA ALA A 185 1.75 -6.25 16.76
C ALA A 185 1.87 -7.60 17.52
N ILE A 186 2.99 -8.30 17.38
CA ILE A 186 3.22 -9.59 18.05
C ILE A 186 3.19 -9.40 19.58
N HIS A 187 3.91 -8.40 20.10
CA HIS A 187 4.07 -8.25 21.54
C HIS A 187 2.82 -7.77 22.28
N TYR A 188 2.03 -6.88 21.66
CA TYR A 188 0.90 -6.21 22.33
C TYR A 188 -0.48 -6.61 21.81
N TYR A 189 -0.57 -7.16 20.60
CA TYR A 189 -1.84 -7.61 20.02
C TYR A 189 -1.96 -9.13 19.96
N GLY A 190 -0.92 -9.88 20.32
CA GLY A 190 -0.94 -11.35 20.38
C GLY A 190 -1.12 -12.01 19.02
N TYR A 191 -0.66 -11.34 17.96
CA TYR A 191 -0.60 -11.87 16.61
C TYR A 191 0.47 -12.97 16.47
#